data_AF-A0A2M8KQ85-F1
#
_entry.id   AF-A0A2M8KQ85-F1
#
_cell.length_a   1.000
_cell.length_b   1.000
_cell.length_c   1.000
_cell.angle_alpha   90.00
_cell.angle_beta   90.00
_cell.angle_gamma   90.00
#
_symmetry.space_group_name_H-M   'P 1'
#
loop_
_entity.id
_entity.type
_entity.pdbx_description
1 polymer ?
#
loop_
_entity_poly.entity_id
_entity_poly.type
_entity_poly.pdbx_seq_one_letter_code
_entity_poly.pdbx_strand_id
1 'polypeptide(L)'
;AVLVPSLYLKNKITSLNLNINNDINTSLEVLARIFNVSQQVTLRRIYITGYLNQNQFNNLNNSQKESYLNSNVIEKTTGGNFYIKFIKNNSRSFIYDVLDAYRVKKISHFDVMNYLNIKSTTLASLENKL
;
A
#
# COMPACT_ATOMS: atom_id res chain seq x y z
N ALA A 1 14.71 -3.01 8.64
CA ALA A 1 15.10 -3.98 7.59
C ALA A 1 15.29 -3.24 6.27
N VAL A 2 16.31 -3.57 5.49
CA VAL A 2 16.51 -3.00 4.14
C VAL A 2 15.80 -3.91 3.13
N LEU A 3 14.78 -3.40 2.44
CA LEU A 3 13.96 -4.20 1.53
C LEU A 3 14.71 -4.67 0.27
N VAL A 4 15.71 -3.91 -0.18
CA VAL A 4 16.54 -4.24 -1.36
C VAL A 4 18.02 -4.08 -0.99
N PRO A 5 18.72 -5.15 -0.57
CA PRO A 5 20.14 -5.08 -0.20
C PRO A 5 21.05 -4.70 -1.38
N SER A 6 22.03 -3.80 -1.19
CA SER A 6 22.82 -3.24 -2.30
C SER A 6 23.66 -4.30 -3.03
N LEU A 7 24.33 -5.18 -2.29
CA LEU A 7 25.17 -6.22 -2.87
C LEU A 7 24.33 -7.19 -3.72
N TYR A 8 23.17 -7.60 -3.20
CA TYR A 8 22.28 -8.51 -3.91
C TYR A 8 21.64 -7.85 -5.14
N LEU A 9 21.29 -6.57 -5.06
CA LEU A 9 20.85 -5.78 -6.21
C LEU A 9 21.90 -5.76 -7.33
N LYS A 10 23.16 -5.42 -7.00
CA LYS A 10 24.26 -5.40 -7.97
C LYS A 10 24.44 -6.77 -8.64
N ASN A 11 24.47 -7.84 -7.85
CA ASN A 11 24.58 -9.20 -8.36
C ASN A 11 23.44 -9.55 -9.31
N LYS A 12 22.20 -9.15 -9.00
CA LYS A 12 21.05 -9.41 -9.87
C LYS A 12 21.10 -8.64 -11.18
N ILE A 13 21.47 -7.36 -11.13
CA ILE A 13 21.67 -6.54 -12.34
C ILE A 13 22.68 -7.20 -13.28
N THR A 14 23.83 -7.63 -12.74
CA THR A 14 24.86 -8.33 -13.53
C THR A 14 24.40 -9.70 -14.02
N SER A 15 23.81 -10.53 -13.16
CA SER A 15 23.41 -11.90 -13.53
C SER A 15 22.32 -11.95 -14.60
N LEU A 16 21.47 -10.92 -14.64
CA LEU A 16 20.35 -10.81 -15.57
C LEU A 16 20.68 -9.91 -16.77
N ASN A 17 21.92 -9.40 -16.86
CA ASN A 17 22.37 -8.45 -17.89
C ASN A 17 21.42 -7.26 -18.06
N LEU A 18 20.90 -6.71 -16.95
CA LEU A 18 19.97 -5.59 -16.98
C LEU A 18 20.70 -4.29 -17.35
N ASN A 19 20.24 -3.63 -18.41
CA ASN A 19 20.78 -2.34 -18.82
C ASN A 19 19.98 -1.18 -18.20
N ILE A 20 20.44 -0.74 -17.02
CA ILE A 20 19.79 0.32 -16.25
C ILE A 20 19.76 1.66 -17.01
N ASN A 21 20.74 1.93 -17.87
CA ASN A 21 20.86 3.23 -18.54
C ASN A 21 19.95 3.34 -19.77
N ASN A 22 19.80 2.26 -20.53
CA ASN A 22 19.02 2.27 -21.77
C ASN A 22 17.58 1.77 -21.58
N ASP A 23 17.34 0.88 -20.61
CA ASP A 23 16.03 0.25 -20.41
C ASP A 23 15.66 0.19 -18.92
N ILE A 24 15.58 1.38 -18.32
CA ILE A 24 15.32 1.54 -16.89
C ILE A 24 13.95 1.00 -16.48
N ASN A 25 12.91 1.20 -17.29
CA ASN A 25 11.55 0.81 -16.92
C ASN A 25 11.39 -0.70 -16.86
N THR A 26 11.89 -1.43 -17.87
CA THR A 26 11.91 -2.89 -17.86
C THR A 26 12.76 -3.41 -16.71
N SER A 27 13.94 -2.82 -16.49
CA SER A 27 14.82 -3.18 -15.38
C SER A 27 14.13 -3.00 -14.02
N LEU A 28 13.42 -1.89 -13.82
CA LEU A 28 12.64 -1.61 -12.60
C LEU A 28 11.53 -2.63 -12.39
N GLU A 29 10.81 -3.00 -13.44
CA GLU A 29 9.73 -3.98 -13.36
C GLU A 29 10.25 -5.38 -12.98
N VAL A 30 11.33 -5.82 -13.63
CA VAL A 30 11.97 -7.11 -13.33
C VAL A 30 12.47 -7.14 -11.88
N LEU A 31 13.20 -6.11 -11.47
CA LEU A 31 13.76 -6.03 -10.12
C LEU A 31 12.64 -5.92 -9.06
N ALA A 32 11.61 -5.11 -9.30
CA ALA A 32 10.46 -5.01 -8.39
C ALA A 32 9.79 -6.37 -8.14
N ARG A 33 9.64 -7.20 -9.19
CA ARG A 33 9.13 -8.57 -9.07
C ARG A 33 10.05 -9.48 -8.25
N ILE A 34 11.36 -9.45 -8.52
CA ILE A 34 12.35 -10.30 -7.83
C ILE A 34 12.41 -9.99 -6.34
N PHE A 35 12.40 -8.71 -5.99
CA PHE A 35 12.48 -8.25 -4.61
C PHE A 35 11.12 -8.20 -3.91
N ASN A 36 10.02 -8.44 -4.63
CA ASN A 36 8.65 -8.32 -4.15
C ASN A 36 8.36 -6.97 -3.48
N VAL A 37 8.76 -5.89 -4.16
CA VAL A 37 8.59 -4.50 -3.70
C VAL A 37 8.04 -3.64 -4.83
N SER A 38 7.64 -2.41 -4.52
CA SER A 38 7.22 -1.47 -5.57
C SER A 38 8.39 -1.03 -6.45
N GLN A 39 8.07 -0.65 -7.69
CA GLN A 39 9.05 -0.05 -8.61
C GLN A 39 9.69 1.21 -8.02
N GLN A 40 8.96 1.99 -7.22
CA GLN A 40 9.47 3.19 -6.54
C GLN A 40 10.55 2.86 -5.50
N VAL A 41 10.38 1.79 -4.73
CA VAL A 41 11.41 1.32 -3.77
C VAL A 41 12.67 0.89 -4.52
N THR A 42 12.49 0.20 -5.65
CA THR A 42 13.58 -0.23 -6.52
C THR A 42 14.32 0.97 -7.14
N LEU A 43 13.58 1.94 -7.68
CA LEU A 43 14.12 3.17 -8.28
C LEU A 43 14.98 3.95 -7.28
N ARG A 44 14.46 4.16 -6.06
CA ARG A 44 15.22 4.81 -4.98
C ARG A 44 16.49 4.03 -4.66
N ARG A 45 16.45 2.70 -4.69
CA ARG A 45 17.62 1.89 -4.39
C ARG A 45 18.69 1.98 -5.47
N ILE A 46 18.29 1.90 -6.75
CA ILE A 46 19.17 2.06 -7.90
C ILE A 46 19.92 3.39 -7.83
N TYR A 47 19.21 4.48 -7.51
CA TYR A 47 19.80 5.80 -7.28
C TYR A 47 20.81 5.80 -6.12
N ILE A 48 20.46 5.28 -4.94
CA ILE A 48 21.38 5.21 -3.78
C ILE A 48 22.65 4.41 -4.12
N THR A 49 22.55 3.40 -4.99
CA THR A 49 23.69 2.59 -5.42
C THR A 49 24.53 3.23 -6.55
N GLY A 50 24.16 4.41 -7.03
CA GLY A 50 24.95 5.20 -7.98
C GLY A 50 24.74 4.86 -9.46
N TYR A 51 23.73 4.05 -9.79
CA TYR A 51 23.41 3.74 -11.20
C TYR A 51 22.64 4.85 -11.92
N LEU A 52 22.05 5.79 -11.17
CA LEU A 52 21.35 6.95 -11.70
C LEU A 52 21.89 8.21 -11.05
N ASN A 53 22.03 9.27 -11.83
CA ASN A 53 22.27 10.60 -11.30
C ASN A 53 20.97 11.24 -10.79
N GLN A 54 21.09 12.38 -10.09
CA GLN A 54 19.97 13.09 -9.49
C GLN A 54 18.88 13.46 -10.51
N ASN A 55 19.29 13.94 -11.69
CA ASN A 55 18.36 14.41 -12.72
C ASN A 55 17.56 13.24 -13.30
N GLN A 56 18.22 12.12 -13.59
CA GLN A 56 17.57 10.90 -14.05
C GLN A 56 16.58 10.36 -13.01
N PHE A 57 16.97 10.31 -11.74
CA PHE A 57 16.09 9.88 -10.65
C PHE A 57 14.85 10.78 -10.54
N ASN A 58 15.04 12.10 -10.53
CA ASN A 58 13.93 13.06 -10.41
C ASN A 58 12.94 12.94 -11.58
N ASN A 59 13.45 12.78 -12.81
CA ASN A 59 12.61 12.63 -13.99
C ASN A 59 11.74 11.37 -13.91
N LEU A 60 12.33 10.24 -13.54
CA LEU A 60 11.61 8.96 -13.39
C LEU A 60 10.62 8.99 -12.23
N ASN A 61 11.01 9.57 -11.10
CA ASN A 61 10.15 9.72 -9.94
C ASN A 61 8.92 10.59 -10.26
N ASN A 62 9.12 11.68 -10.99
CA ASN A 62 8.02 12.54 -11.44
C ASN A 62 7.13 11.80 -12.44
N SER A 63 7.70 11.07 -13.40
CA SER A 63 6.92 10.26 -14.35
C SER A 63 6.07 9.20 -13.65
N GLN A 64 6.61 8.49 -12.65
CA GLN A 64 5.85 7.51 -11.86
C GLN A 64 4.74 8.18 -11.04
N LYS A 65 5.00 9.36 -10.47
CA LYS A 65 4.00 10.15 -9.74
C LYS A 65 2.87 10.60 -10.66
N GLU A 66 3.19 11.15 -11.82
CA GLU A 66 2.19 11.58 -12.81
C GLU A 66 1.41 10.38 -13.36
N SER A 67 2.05 9.25 -13.60
CA SER A 67 1.35 8.01 -13.99
C SER A 67 0.39 7.53 -12.90
N TYR A 68 0.74 7.65 -11.62
CA TYR A 68 -0.16 7.32 -10.52
C TYR A 68 -1.34 8.30 -10.43
N LEU A 69 -1.10 9.60 -10.56
CA LEU A 69 -2.14 10.64 -10.51
C LEU A 69 -3.09 10.57 -11.72
N ASN A 70 -2.55 10.29 -12.90
CA ASN A 70 -3.30 10.20 -14.16
C ASN A 70 -3.76 8.78 -14.50
N SER A 71 -3.37 7.76 -13.72
CA SER A 71 -4.02 6.46 -13.80
C SER A 71 -5.47 6.73 -13.43
N ASN A 72 -6.36 6.60 -14.42
CA ASN A 72 -7.79 6.76 -14.22
C ASN A 72 -8.14 6.00 -12.96
N VAL A 73 -8.39 6.73 -11.88
CA VAL A 73 -9.19 6.23 -10.79
C VAL A 73 -10.47 5.93 -11.53
N ILE A 74 -10.68 4.66 -11.90
CA ILE A 74 -12.02 4.16 -12.11
C ILE A 74 -12.68 4.62 -10.82
N GLU A 75 -13.47 5.70 -10.90
CA GLU A 75 -14.31 6.13 -9.81
C GLU A 75 -15.07 4.86 -9.49
N LYS A 76 -14.64 4.17 -8.43
CA LYS A 76 -15.41 3.06 -7.91
C LYS A 76 -16.70 3.75 -7.54
N THR A 77 -17.72 3.49 -8.34
CA THR A 77 -19.10 3.83 -8.02
C THR A 77 -19.24 3.57 -6.54
N THR A 78 -19.47 4.65 -5.80
CA THR A 78 -19.62 4.65 -4.34
C THR A 78 -20.93 3.93 -4.05
N GLY A 79 -20.87 2.60 -4.10
CA GLY A 79 -22.01 1.70 -4.01
C GLY A 79 -21.62 0.25 -3.67
N GLY A 80 -20.34 -0.01 -3.38
CA GLY A 80 -19.95 -1.27 -2.75
C GLY A 80 -20.54 -1.36 -1.33
N ASN A 81 -20.99 -2.54 -0.92
CA ASN A 81 -21.53 -2.75 0.41
C ASN A 81 -20.46 -2.40 1.47
N PHE A 82 -20.60 -1.22 2.09
CA PHE A 82 -19.70 -0.68 3.11
C PHE A 82 -19.34 -1.74 4.16
N TYR A 83 -20.33 -2.53 4.59
CA TYR A 83 -20.18 -3.56 5.61
C TYR A 83 -19.25 -4.70 5.18
N ILE A 84 -19.25 -5.09 3.90
CA ILE A 84 -18.34 -6.12 3.39
C ILE A 84 -16.89 -5.63 3.47
N LYS A 85 -16.63 -4.39 3.04
CA LYS A 85 -15.29 -3.79 3.11
C LYS A 85 -14.85 -3.54 4.56
N PHE A 86 -15.77 -3.08 5.40
CA PHE A 86 -15.54 -2.83 6.81
C PHE A 86 -15.15 -4.12 7.56
N ILE A 87 -15.90 -5.20 7.39
CA ILE A 87 -15.61 -6.50 8.01
C ILE A 87 -14.26 -7.05 7.52
N LYS A 88 -13.99 -6.93 6.21
CA LYS A 88 -12.70 -7.36 5.64
C LYS A 88 -11.52 -6.60 6.25
N ASN A 89 -11.68 -5.30 6.49
CA ASN A 89 -10.61 -4.45 6.99
C ASN A 89 -10.38 -4.60 8.51
N ASN A 90 -11.41 -4.92 9.29
CA ASN A 90 -11.34 -4.95 10.75
C ASN A 90 -11.37 -6.36 11.37
N SER A 91 -11.45 -7.44 10.59
CA SER A 91 -11.66 -8.82 11.07
C SER A 91 -12.96 -9.00 11.88
N ARG A 92 -13.65 -10.12 11.72
CA ARG A 92 -14.91 -10.36 12.45
C ARG A 92 -14.69 -10.42 13.96
N SER A 93 -13.66 -11.14 14.42
CA SER A 93 -13.37 -11.32 15.84
C SER A 93 -13.14 -9.99 16.55
N PHE A 94 -12.29 -9.13 16.01
CA PHE A 94 -12.04 -7.82 16.62
C PHE A 94 -13.29 -6.94 16.66
N ILE A 95 -14.12 -6.95 15.61
CA ILE A 95 -15.40 -6.23 15.64
C ILE A 95 -16.29 -6.76 16.78
N TYR A 96 -16.39 -8.08 16.94
CA TYR A 96 -17.16 -8.68 18.04
C TYR A 96 -16.59 -8.34 19.41
N ASP A 97 -15.28 -8.37 19.60
CA ASP A 97 -14.64 -8.05 20.87
C ASP A 97 -14.94 -6.60 21.29
N VAL A 98 -14.90 -5.66 20.35
CA VAL A 98 -15.23 -4.25 20.59
C VAL A 98 -16.72 -4.09 20.90
N LEU A 99 -17.61 -4.74 20.14
CA LEU A 99 -19.06 -4.65 20.37
C LEU A 99 -19.46 -5.31 21.69
N ASP A 100 -18.83 -6.42 22.08
CA ASP A 100 -19.10 -7.07 23.36
C ASP A 100 -18.65 -6.20 24.53
N ALA A 101 -17.43 -5.64 24.46
CA ALA A 101 -16.94 -4.68 25.44
C ALA A 101 -17.86 -3.46 25.60
N TYR A 102 -18.46 -2.99 24.51
CA TYR A 102 -19.45 -1.91 24.53
C TYR A 102 -20.76 -2.34 25.20
N ARG A 103 -21.29 -3.52 24.87
CA ARG A 103 -22.52 -4.06 25.47
C ARG A 103 -22.39 -4.26 26.98
N VAL A 104 -21.23 -4.73 27.45
CA VAL A 104 -20.94 -4.85 28.88
C VAL A 104 -20.48 -3.54 29.53
N LYS A 105 -20.61 -2.40 28.84
CA LYS A 105 -20.30 -1.04 29.32
C LYS A 105 -18.86 -0.85 29.79
N LYS A 106 -17.90 -1.63 29.27
CA LYS A 106 -16.47 -1.46 29.56
C LYS A 106 -15.85 -0.29 28.78
N ILE A 107 -16.43 0.04 27.64
CA ILE A 107 -15.98 1.13 26.76
C ILE A 107 -17.18 2.01 26.38
N SER A 108 -16.91 3.28 26.09
CA SER A 108 -17.95 4.25 25.71
C SER A 108 -18.31 4.15 24.23
N HIS A 109 -19.41 4.82 23.85
CA HIS A 109 -19.82 4.94 22.44
C HIS A 109 -18.73 5.58 21.57
N PHE A 110 -18.00 6.56 22.11
CA PHE A 110 -16.90 7.22 21.40
C PHE A 110 -15.70 6.29 21.19
N ASP A 111 -15.42 5.42 22.16
CA ASP A 111 -14.33 4.44 22.05
C ASP A 111 -14.61 3.44 20.93
N VAL A 112 -15.86 2.98 20.78
CA VAL A 112 -16.27 2.10 19.67
C VAL A 112 -16.05 2.78 18.32
N MET A 113 -16.46 4.04 18.20
CA MET A 113 -16.26 4.81 16.97
C MET A 113 -14.78 4.95 16.62
N ASN A 114 -13.93 5.18 17.62
CA ASN A 114 -12.49 5.29 17.45
C ASN A 114 -11.84 3.94 17.08
N TYR A 115 -12.16 2.86 17.79
CA TYR A 115 -11.58 1.54 17.56
C TYR A 115 -11.99 0.94 16.21
N LEU A 116 -13.24 1.13 15.81
CA LEU A 116 -13.74 0.63 14.53
C LEU A 116 -13.56 1.63 13.39
N ASN A 117 -13.17 2.88 13.69
CA ASN A 117 -13.09 3.98 12.74
C ASN A 117 -14.38 4.17 11.93
N ILE A 118 -15.52 4.24 12.63
CA ILE A 118 -16.86 4.39 12.05
C ILE A 118 -17.56 5.65 12.55
N LYS A 119 -18.51 6.14 11.76
CA LYS A 119 -19.42 7.20 12.17
C LYS A 119 -20.48 6.65 13.14
N SER A 120 -20.96 7.50 14.06
CA SER A 120 -22.00 7.13 15.04
C SER A 120 -23.24 6.52 14.36
N THR A 121 -23.70 7.10 13.25
CA THR A 121 -24.85 6.60 12.47
C THR A 121 -24.66 5.18 11.91
N THR A 122 -23.41 4.75 11.74
CA THR A 122 -23.06 3.43 11.20
C THR A 122 -23.11 2.35 12.27
N LEU A 123 -22.87 2.68 13.55
CA LEU A 123 -22.87 1.71 14.65
C LEU A 123 -24.25 1.06 14.85
N ALA A 124 -25.31 1.87 14.87
CA ALA A 124 -26.69 1.37 15.00
C ALA A 124 -27.08 0.42 13.85
N SER A 125 -26.53 0.65 12.65
CA SER A 125 -26.77 -0.23 11.51
C SER A 125 -25.89 -1.48 11.50
N LEU A 126 -24.76 -1.44 12.21
CA LEU A 126 -23.81 -2.55 12.32
C LEU A 126 -24.35 -3.64 13.25
N GLU A 127 -24.96 -3.27 14.38
CA GLU A 127 -25.57 -4.21 15.33
C GLU A 127 -26.74 -5.01 14.73
N ASN A 128 -27.42 -4.45 13.72
CA ASN A 128 -28.54 -5.12 13.04
C ASN A 128 -28.09 -6.04 11.89
N LYS A 129 -26.81 -6.01 11.49
CA LYS A 129 -26.27 -6.71 10.31
C LYS A 129 -25.26 -7.81 10.63
N LEU A 130 -24.77 -7.85 11.86
CA LEU A 130 -23.88 -8.89 12.40
C LEU A 130 -24.68 -9.85 13.27
#